data_AF-A0A3C0MFQ0-F1
#
_entry.id   AF-A0A3C0MFQ0-F1
#
_cell.length_a   1.000
_cell.length_b   1.000
_cell.length_c   1.000
_cell.angle_alpha   90.00
_cell.angle_beta   90.00
_cell.angle_gamma   90.00
#
_symmetry.space_group_name_H-M   'P 1'
#
loop_
_entity.id
_entity.type
_entity.pdbx_description
1 polymer ?
#
loop_
_entity_poly.entity_id
_entity_poly.type
_entity_poly.pdbx_seq_one_letter_code
_entity_poly.pdbx_strand_id
1 'polypeptide(L)' 'MNADAKVQMDNMYRYQRYFYDLTRKYYLFGRDRLIAELPVGSQDVICEVGCGTARNLIMLAKKHPGASFFG' A
#
# COMPACT_ATOMS: atom_id res chain seq x y z
N MET A 1 27.59 -0.42 20.73
CA MET A 1 26.85 -1.68 20.48
C MET A 1 25.46 -1.31 19.96
N ASN A 2 25.21 -1.44 18.64
CA ASN A 2 23.87 -1.41 17.99
C ASN A 2 23.93 -1.37 16.44
N ALA A 3 25.11 -1.46 15.82
CA ALA A 3 25.25 -1.62 14.37
C ALA A 3 25.01 -3.07 13.89
N ASP A 4 25.01 -4.04 14.80
CA ASP A 4 25.01 -5.47 14.48
C ASP A 4 23.68 -5.94 13.89
N ALA A 5 22.54 -5.55 14.48
CA ALA A 5 21.23 -6.03 14.05
C ALA A 5 20.86 -5.60 12.61
N LYS A 6 21.18 -4.36 12.21
CA LYS A 6 20.93 -3.88 10.83
C LYS A 6 21.79 -4.63 9.82
N VAL A 7 23.08 -4.82 10.12
CA VAL A 7 24.01 -5.51 9.22
C VAL A 7 23.68 -7.00 9.12
N GLN A 8 23.23 -7.63 10.21
CA GLN A 8 22.77 -9.00 10.20
C GLN A 8 21.46 -9.18 9.45
N MET A 9 20.50 -8.27 9.61
CA MET A 9 19.30 -8.21 8.78
C MET A 9 19.68 -8.08 7.31
N ASP A 10 20.54 -7.12 6.95
CA ASP A 10 20.94 -6.92 5.55
C ASP A 10 21.62 -8.16 4.95
N ASN A 11 22.49 -8.85 5.70
CA ASN A 11 23.15 -10.05 5.22
C ASN A 11 22.19 -11.24 5.07
N MET A 12 21.22 -11.41 5.97
CA MET A 12 20.21 -12.47 5.89
C MET A 12 19.17 -12.19 4.79
N TYR A 13 18.75 -10.94 4.64
CA TYR A 13 17.74 -10.52 3.68
C TYR A 13 18.32 -10.13 2.30
N ARG A 14 19.65 -10.09 2.10
CA ARG A 14 20.28 -9.68 0.82
C ARG A 14 19.78 -10.47 -0.38
N TYR A 15 19.57 -11.77 -0.21
CA TYR A 15 19.05 -12.65 -1.26
C TYR A 15 17.54 -12.85 -1.12
N GLN A 16 17.01 -12.91 0.10
CA GLN A 16 15.57 -13.04 0.35
C GLN A 16 14.78 -11.82 -0.15
N ARG A 17 15.34 -10.60 -0.17
CA ARG A 17 14.65 -9.39 -0.65
C ARG A 17 14.16 -9.54 -2.09
N TYR A 18 14.89 -10.27 -2.95
CA TYR A 18 14.45 -10.49 -4.33
C TYR A 18 13.25 -11.44 -4.37
N PHE A 19 13.22 -12.43 -3.49
CA PHE A 19 12.07 -13.31 -3.34
C PHE A 19 10.88 -12.55 -2.73
N TYR A 20 11.08 -11.75 -1.68
CA TYR A 20 10.06 -10.90 -1.08
C TYR A 20 9.54 -9.82 -2.04
N ASP A 21 10.41 -9.15 -2.80
CA ASP A 21 10.01 -8.15 -3.78
C ASP A 21 9.29 -8.81 -4.98
N LEU A 22 9.68 -10.02 -5.37
CA LEU A 22 8.99 -10.80 -6.41
C LEU A 22 7.62 -11.28 -5.92
N THR A 23 7.51 -11.71 -4.66
CA THR A 23 6.23 -12.11 -4.07
C THR A 23 5.36 -10.92 -3.65
N ARG A 24 5.94 -9.73 -3.48
CA ARG A 24 5.23 -8.46 -3.23
C ARG A 24 4.14 -8.20 -4.25
N LYS A 25 4.37 -8.62 -5.50
CA LYS A 25 3.39 -8.49 -6.58
C LYS A 25 2.12 -9.30 -6.30
N TYR A 26 2.21 -10.43 -5.59
CA TYR A 26 1.07 -11.27 -5.20
C TYR A 26 0.22 -10.67 -4.08
N TYR A 27 0.78 -9.82 -3.21
CA TYR A 27 0.00 -9.03 -2.24
C TYR A 27 -0.78 -7.88 -2.89
N LEU A 28 -0.45 -7.53 -4.13
CA LEU A 28 -1.05 -6.42 -4.88
C LEU A 28 -2.02 -6.90 -5.97
N PHE A 29 -2.10 -8.20 -6.23
CA PHE A 29 -3.12 -8.77 -7.12
C PHE A 29 -4.50 -8.51 -6.53
N GLY A 30 -5.35 -7.84 -7.31
CA GLY A 30 -6.70 -7.47 -6.89
C GLY A 30 -6.82 -6.09 -6.25
N ARG A 31 -5.73 -5.36 -5.97
CA ARG A 31 -5.81 -3.99 -5.44
C ARG A 31 -6.54 -3.05 -6.40
N ASP A 32 -6.16 -3.07 -7.67
CA ASP A 32 -6.80 -2.19 -8.66
C ASP A 32 -8.28 -2.56 -8.85
N ARG A 33 -8.63 -3.85 -8.75
CA ARG A 33 -10.02 -4.33 -8.74
C ARG A 33 -10.77 -3.86 -7.50
N LEU A 34 -10.18 -3.98 -6.31
CA LEU A 34 -10.76 -3.51 -5.06
C LEU A 34 -11.01 -2.00 -5.10
N ILE A 35 -10.05 -1.20 -5.59
CA ILE A 35 -10.24 0.25 -5.76
C ILE A 35 -11.35 0.56 -6.78
N ALA A 36 -11.46 -0.23 -7.85
CA ALA A 36 -12.50 -0.04 -8.85
C ALA A 36 -13.90 -0.41 -8.34
N GLU A 37 -14.02 -1.44 -7.50
CA GLU A 37 -15.28 -2.00 -7.01
C GLU A 37 -15.67 -1.49 -5.61
N LEU A 38 -14.82 -0.69 -4.94
CA LEU A 38 -15.09 -0.17 -3.60
C LEU A 38 -16.40 0.64 -3.61
N PRO A 39 -17.42 0.24 -2.82
CA PRO A 39 -18.71 0.93 -2.79
C PRO A 39 -18.60 2.18 -1.92
N VAL A 40 -18.06 3.26 -2.51
CA VAL A 40 -17.93 4.56 -1.83
C VAL A 40 -19.17 5.40 -2.09
N GLY A 41 -19.91 5.68 -1.01
CA GLY A 41 -21.03 6.60 -0.96
C GLY A 41 -20.61 8.07 -0.94
N SER A 42 -21.57 8.96 -1.18
CA SER A 42 -21.36 10.39 -0.97
C SER A 42 -21.31 10.69 0.53
N GLN A 43 -20.36 11.51 0.97
CA GLN A 43 -20.06 11.86 2.36
C GLN A 43 -19.35 10.76 3.18
N ASP A 44 -18.96 9.65 2.56
CA ASP A 44 -18.13 8.64 3.23
C ASP A 44 -16.76 9.20 3.60
N VAL A 45 -16.18 8.65 4.67
CA VAL A 45 -14.84 8.97 5.14
C VAL A 45 -13.94 7.74 4.99
N ILE A 46 -12.90 7.86 4.16
CA ILE A 46 -11.99 6.78 3.83
C ILE A 46 -10.59 7.10 4.36
N CYS A 47 -9.99 6.14 5.06
CA CYS A 47 -8.61 6.22 5.55
C CYS A 47 -7.79 5.05 5.00
N GLU A 48 -6.69 5.33 4.29
CA GLU A 48 -5.76 4.31 3.79
C GLU A 48 -4.55 4.21 4.73
N VAL A 49 -4.43 3.12 5.48
CA VAL A 49 -3.27 2.90 6.35
C VAL A 49 -2.03 2.66 5.50
N GLY A 50 -1.01 3.51 5.68
CA GLY A 50 0.24 3.40 4.94
C GLY A 50 0.08 3.79 3.48
N CYS A 51 -0.56 4.93 3.21
CA CYS A 51 -0.93 5.38 1.87
C CYS A 51 0.24 5.53 0.88
N GLY A 52 1.48 5.62 1.38
CA GLY A 52 2.68 5.78 0.56
C GLY A 52 2.57 7.00 -0.35
N THR A 53 2.52 6.80 -1.67
CA THR A 53 2.37 7.87 -2.66
C THR A 53 0.93 8.39 -2.82
N ALA A 54 -0.01 7.90 -2.01
CA ALA A 54 -1.44 8.21 -2.07
C ALA A 54 -2.12 7.91 -3.41
N ARG A 55 -1.52 7.07 -4.28
CA ARG A 55 -2.08 6.71 -5.59
C ARG A 55 -3.54 6.26 -5.49
N ASN A 56 -3.86 5.41 -4.52
CA ASN A 56 -5.18 4.81 -4.39
C ASN A 56 -6.21 5.85 -3.95
N LEU A 57 -5.89 6.65 -2.92
CA LEU A 57 -6.72 7.77 -2.48
C LEU A 57 -6.97 8.78 -3.60
N ILE A 58 -5.96 9.12 -4.41
CA ILE A 58 -6.13 10.03 -5.55
C ILE A 58 -7.09 9.44 -6.59
N MET A 59 -6.99 8.15 -6.88
CA MET A 59 -7.93 7.49 -7.81
C MET A 59 -9.36 7.48 -7.24
N LEU A 60 -9.54 7.17 -5.97
CA LEU A 60 -10.84 7.16 -5.31
C LEU A 60 -11.45 8.56 -5.23
N ALA A 61 -10.66 9.59 -4.88
CA ALA A 61 -11.12 10.98 -4.78
C ALA A 61 -11.59 11.53 -6.13
N LYS A 62 -10.93 11.14 -7.24
CA LYS A 62 -11.37 11.49 -8.59
C LYS A 62 -12.70 10.84 -8.96
N LYS A 63 -12.92 9.59 -8.53
CA LYS A 63 -14.14 8.81 -8.83
C LYS A 63 -15.32 9.19 -7.92
N HIS A 64 -15.03 9.56 -6.67
CA HIS A 64 -16.01 9.85 -5.63
C HIS A 64 -15.74 11.22 -4.98
N PRO A 65 -15.95 12.34 -5.70
CA PRO A 65 -15.60 13.68 -5.23
C PRO A 65 -16.41 14.14 -4.01
N GLY A 66 -17.54 13.49 -3.72
CA GLY A 66 -18.37 13.78 -2.55
C GLY A 66 -17.92 13.06 -1.26
N ALA A 67 -16.89 12.21 -1.33
CA ALA A 67 -16.32 11.52 -0.17
C ALA A 67 -15.04 12.22 0.32
N SER A 68 -14.67 11.99 1.58
CA SER A 68 -13.46 12.52 2.21
C SER A 68 -12.39 11.42 2.32
N PHE A 69 -11.14 11.77 2.05
CA PHE A 69 -10.02 10.80 1.95
C PHE A 69 -8.83 11.23 2.81
N PHE A 70 -8.27 10.27 3.55
CA PHE A 70 -7.14 10.41 4.47
C PHE A 70 -6.14 9.27 4.23
N GLY A 71 -4.85 9.53 4.45
CA GLY A 71 -3.76 8.57 4.20
C GLY A 71 -2.72 8.54 5.31
#